data_AF-A0A1X7UDE9-F1
#
_entry.id   AF-A0A1X7UDE9-F1
#
_cell.length_a   1.000
_cell.length_b   1.000
_cell.length_c   1.000
_cell.angle_alpha   90.00
_cell.angle_beta   90.00
_cell.angle_gamma   90.00
#
_symmetry.space_group_name_H-M   'P 1'
#
loop_
_entity.id
_entity.type
_entity.pdbx_description
1 polymer ?
#
loop_
_entity_poly.entity_id
_entity_poly.type
_entity_poly.pdbx_seq_one_letter_code
_entity_poly.pdbx_strand_id
1 'polypeptide(L)'
;MELQKVKTPKKQIIRRLDILRRQATKRMIYVAMVMHSLLAPLPRRPKACWTVMRSSHWWECIVLQSFTDEDWVENFRISKPTFMFLCQHLKENIEWRILT
;
A
#
# COMPACT_ATOMS: atom_id res chain seq x y z
N MET A 1 -68.13 -10.09 -15.21
CA MET A 1 -67.94 -11.31 -14.40
C MET A 1 -66.45 -11.48 -14.14
N GLU A 2 -65.91 -10.73 -13.18
CA GLU A 2 -64.48 -10.80 -12.85
C GLU A 2 -64.25 -11.86 -11.78
N LEU A 3 -63.54 -12.92 -12.15
CA LEU A 3 -63.07 -13.96 -11.24
C LEU A 3 -61.99 -13.36 -10.33
N GLN A 4 -62.35 -13.05 -9.08
CA GLN A 4 -61.35 -12.73 -8.06
C GLN A 4 -60.42 -13.93 -7.88
N LYS A 5 -59.16 -13.75 -8.25
CA LYS A 5 -58.10 -14.75 -8.08
C LYS A 5 -57.89 -15.01 -6.57
N VAL A 6 -58.54 -16.04 -6.04
CA VAL A 6 -58.33 -16.53 -4.67
C VAL A 6 -56.88 -17.02 -4.56
N LYS A 7 -56.03 -16.18 -3.97
CA LYS A 7 -54.61 -16.50 -3.75
C LYS A 7 -54.52 -17.59 -2.70
N THR A 8 -54.15 -18.81 -3.10
CA THR A 8 -53.97 -19.94 -2.17
C THR A 8 -52.92 -19.62 -1.09
N PRO A 9 -53.19 -19.92 0.19
CA PRO A 9 -52.39 -19.47 1.32
C PRO A 9 -50.93 -19.94 1.24
N LYS A 10 -50.70 -21.16 0.73
CA LYS A 10 -49.35 -21.72 0.53
C LYS A 10 -48.48 -20.88 -0.43
N LYS A 11 -49.05 -20.42 -1.56
CA LYS A 11 -48.32 -19.57 -2.53
C LYS A 11 -47.97 -18.21 -1.95
N GLN A 12 -48.83 -17.66 -1.08
CA GLN A 12 -48.56 -16.40 -0.40
C GLN A 12 -47.46 -16.55 0.67
N ILE A 13 -47.48 -17.63 1.44
CA ILE A 13 -46.48 -17.93 2.47
C ILE A 13 -45.09 -18.12 1.84
N ILE A 14 -44.98 -18.90 0.76
CA ILE A 14 -43.70 -19.11 0.06
C ILE A 14 -43.12 -17.76 -0.42
N ARG A 15 -43.93 -16.91 -1.04
CA ARG A 15 -43.49 -15.57 -1.49
C ARG A 15 -43.00 -14.69 -0.32
N ARG A 16 -43.68 -14.76 0.83
CA ARG A 16 -43.25 -14.02 2.04
C ARG A 16 -41.93 -14.55 2.58
N LEU A 17 -41.76 -15.88 2.63
CA LEU A 17 -40.50 -16.51 3.03
C LEU A 17 -39.36 -16.16 2.06
N ASP A 18 -39.63 -16.10 0.75
CA ASP A 18 -38.64 -15.68 -0.24
C ASP A 18 -38.24 -14.22 -0.07
N ILE A 19 -39.19 -13.33 0.23
CA ILE A 19 -38.91 -11.91 0.51
C ILE A 19 -38.04 -11.79 1.77
N LEU A 20 -38.39 -12.51 2.86
CA LEU A 20 -37.61 -12.51 4.10
C LEU A 20 -36.21 -13.09 3.90
N ARG A 21 -36.08 -14.20 3.15
CA ARG A 21 -34.78 -14.78 2.75
C ARG A 21 -33.96 -13.77 1.96
N ARG A 22 -34.54 -13.11 0.95
CA ARG A 22 -33.84 -12.07 0.16
C ARG A 22 -33.40 -10.90 1.02
N GLN A 23 -34.23 -10.46 1.97
CA GLN A 23 -33.86 -9.40 2.92
C GLN A 23 -32.70 -9.84 3.84
N ALA A 24 -32.74 -11.08 4.34
CA ALA A 24 -31.67 -11.64 5.15
C ALA A 24 -30.36 -11.77 4.35
N THR A 25 -30.41 -12.27 3.11
CA THR A 25 -29.24 -12.35 2.23
C THR A 25 -28.63 -10.98 1.96
N LYS A 26 -29.44 -9.96 1.64
CA LYS A 26 -28.95 -8.59 1.45
C LYS A 26 -28.27 -8.03 2.71
N ARG A 27 -28.85 -8.27 3.89
CA ARG A 27 -28.25 -7.88 5.17
C ARG A 27 -26.93 -8.60 5.43
N MET A 28 -26.87 -9.92 5.17
CA MET A 28 -25.64 -10.69 5.34
C MET A 28 -24.54 -10.24 4.39
N ILE A 29 -24.87 -9.94 3.12
CA ILE A 29 -23.90 -9.39 2.16
C ILE A 29 -23.34 -8.05 2.67
N TYR A 30 -24.22 -7.17 3.16
CA TYR A 30 -23.79 -5.89 3.72
C TYR A 30 -22.86 -6.07 4.93
N VAL A 31 -23.22 -6.97 5.87
CA VAL A 31 -22.35 -7.30 7.02
C VAL A 31 -21.03 -7.89 6.55
N ALA A 32 -21.03 -8.79 5.56
CA ALA A 32 -19.80 -9.37 5.02
C ALA A 32 -18.89 -8.31 4.37
N MET A 33 -19.45 -7.31 3.68
CA MET A 33 -18.70 -6.18 3.13
C MET A 33 -18.05 -5.34 4.24
N VAL A 34 -18.81 -5.01 5.30
CA VAL A 34 -18.29 -4.25 6.45
C VAL A 34 -17.20 -5.06 7.17
N MET A 35 -17.46 -6.34 7.45
CA MET A 35 -16.48 -7.23 8.09
C MET A 35 -15.22 -7.38 7.24
N HIS A 36 -15.35 -7.48 5.91
CA HIS A 36 -14.20 -7.49 5.01
C HIS A 36 -13.44 -6.16 5.09
N SER A 37 -14.11 -5.00 5.14
CA SER A 37 -13.41 -3.71 5.29
C SER A 37 -12.72 -3.52 6.64
N LEU A 38 -13.25 -4.12 7.72
CA LEU A 38 -12.72 -4.00 9.09
C LEU A 38 -11.62 -5.02 9.38
N LEU A 39 -11.72 -6.22 8.80
CA LEU A 39 -10.79 -7.33 9.06
C LEU A 39 -9.75 -7.54 7.96
N ALA A 40 -9.96 -6.99 6.76
CA ALA A 40 -8.95 -7.06 5.72
C ALA A 40 -7.71 -6.28 6.17
N PRO A 41 -6.51 -6.86 6.01
CA PRO A 41 -5.29 -6.09 6.15
C PRO A 41 -5.38 -4.86 5.24
N LEU A 42 -5.18 -3.67 5.79
CA LEU A 42 -5.03 -2.48 4.96
C LEU A 42 -3.96 -2.80 3.91
N PRO A 43 -4.22 -2.57 2.60
CA PRO A 43 -3.18 -2.74 1.61
C PRO A 43 -2.03 -1.84 2.04
N ARG A 44 -0.89 -2.45 2.41
CA ARG A 44 0.33 -1.70 2.61
C ARG A 44 0.56 -1.01 1.27
N ARG A 45 0.38 0.31 1.22
CA ARG A 45 0.77 1.07 0.03
C ARG A 45 2.20 0.63 -0.26
N PRO A 46 2.50 0.05 -1.43
CA PRO A 46 3.89 -0.25 -1.76
C PRO A 46 4.65 1.04 -1.51
N LYS A 47 5.68 0.99 -0.65
CA LYS A 47 6.50 2.15 -0.34
C LYS A 47 6.83 2.77 -1.71
N ALA A 48 6.46 4.03 -1.90
CA ALA A 48 6.79 4.72 -3.14
C ALA A 48 8.28 4.48 -3.37
N CYS A 49 8.63 3.95 -4.54
CA CYS A 49 10.02 3.69 -4.87
C CYS A 49 10.71 5.05 -4.93
N TRP A 50 11.32 5.47 -3.82
CA TRP A 50 11.91 6.80 -3.66
C TRP A 50 13.07 7.02 -4.65
N THR A 51 13.63 5.92 -5.18
CA THR A 51 14.73 5.96 -6.14
C THR A 51 14.63 4.78 -7.11
N VAL A 52 14.60 5.06 -8.42
CA VAL A 52 14.78 4.05 -9.48
C VAL A 52 16.24 3.59 -9.47
N MET A 53 16.51 2.32 -9.72
CA MET A 53 17.89 1.81 -9.86
C MET A 53 18.67 2.66 -10.87
N ARG A 54 19.76 3.29 -10.41
CA ARG A 54 20.70 4.08 -11.22
C ARG A 54 22.06 3.39 -11.22
N SER A 55 22.83 3.60 -12.26
CA SER A 55 24.24 3.19 -12.29
C SER A 55 24.98 3.89 -11.14
N SER A 56 25.73 3.11 -10.34
CA SER A 56 26.62 3.63 -9.31
C SER A 56 27.96 4.10 -9.87
N HIS A 57 28.22 3.91 -11.17
CA HIS A 57 29.51 4.21 -11.81
C HIS A 57 29.97 5.65 -11.62
N TRP A 58 29.06 6.63 -11.74
CA TRP A 58 29.41 8.04 -11.50
C TRP A 58 29.91 8.24 -10.08
N TRP A 59 29.26 7.63 -9.09
CA TRP A 59 29.70 7.74 -7.71
C TRP A 59 31.00 6.97 -7.46
N GLU A 60 31.03 5.69 -7.81
CA GLU A 60 32.12 4.78 -7.47
C GLU A 60 33.42 5.03 -8.24
N CYS A 61 33.33 5.33 -9.54
CA CYS A 61 34.50 5.45 -10.41
C CYS A 61 34.89 6.90 -10.69
N ILE A 62 33.95 7.84 -10.65
CA ILE A 62 34.24 9.25 -10.94
C ILE A 62 34.45 10.01 -9.64
N VAL A 63 33.42 10.11 -8.79
CA VAL A 63 33.50 10.92 -7.56
C VAL A 63 34.48 10.31 -6.54
N LEU A 64 34.37 9.02 -6.24
CA LEU A 64 35.21 8.42 -5.19
C LEU A 64 36.67 8.21 -5.60
N GLN A 65 36.95 7.99 -6.88
CA GLN A 65 38.30 7.67 -7.37
C GLN A 65 39.03 8.84 -8.01
N SER A 66 38.33 9.76 -8.69
CA SER A 66 38.96 10.78 -9.53
C SER A 66 38.93 12.20 -8.97
N PHE A 67 37.97 12.53 -8.10
CA PHE A 67 37.86 13.90 -7.54
C PHE A 67 38.99 14.21 -6.57
N THR A 68 39.58 15.40 -6.70
CA THR A 68 40.55 15.96 -5.74
C THR A 68 39.86 16.61 -4.56
N ASP A 69 40.61 16.98 -3.51
CA ASP A 69 40.04 17.64 -2.34
C ASP A 69 39.37 18.98 -2.68
N GLU A 70 39.89 19.71 -3.67
CA GLU A 70 39.28 20.92 -4.21
C GLU A 70 37.94 20.63 -4.89
N ASP A 71 37.87 19.58 -5.71
CA ASP A 71 36.61 19.16 -6.35
C ASP A 71 35.56 18.81 -5.30
N TRP A 72 35.96 18.18 -4.20
CA TRP A 72 35.05 17.85 -3.10
C TRP A 72 34.50 19.11 -2.42
N VAL A 73 35.37 20.08 -2.11
CA VAL A 73 34.96 21.36 -1.51
C VAL A 73 34.13 22.19 -2.48
N GLU A 74 34.41 22.15 -3.79
CA GLU A 74 33.64 22.89 -4.78
C GLU A 74 32.23 22.29 -4.98
N ASN A 75 32.15 20.98 -5.19
CA ASN A 75 30.90 20.29 -5.54
C ASN A 75 30.01 19.99 -4.34
N PHE A 76 30.61 19.55 -3.22
CA PHE A 76 29.87 19.10 -2.04
C PHE A 76 29.97 20.07 -0.86
N ARG A 77 30.77 21.13 -0.97
CA ARG A 77 30.99 22.14 0.09
C ARG A 77 31.58 21.57 1.38
N ILE A 78 32.15 20.37 1.30
CA ILE A 78 32.84 19.68 2.38
C ILE A 78 33.99 18.86 1.84
N SER A 79 34.98 18.57 2.68
CA SER A 79 36.07 17.68 2.32
C SER A 79 35.62 16.21 2.24
N LYS A 80 36.32 15.41 1.44
CA LYS A 80 36.07 13.96 1.32
C LYS A 80 36.08 13.24 2.68
N PRO A 81 37.04 13.48 3.60
CA PRO A 81 37.03 12.83 4.91
C PRO A 81 35.79 13.18 5.75
N THR A 82 35.36 14.44 5.74
CA THR A 82 34.15 14.87 6.47
C THR A 82 32.90 14.22 5.89
N PHE A 83 32.78 14.14 4.56
CA PHE A 83 31.68 13.43 3.92
C PHE A 83 31.62 11.96 4.37
N MET A 84 32.76 11.26 4.34
CA MET A 84 32.86 9.86 4.74
C MET A 84 32.51 9.65 6.21
N PHE A 85 33.00 10.52 7.09
CA PHE A 85 32.67 10.52 8.51
C PHE A 85 31.16 10.64 8.74
N LEU A 86 30.50 11.57 8.03
CA LEU A 86 29.05 11.74 8.11
C LEU A 86 28.31 10.48 7.62
N CYS A 87 28.71 9.91 6.49
CA CYS A 87 28.12 8.67 5.98
C CYS A 87 28.23 7.53 6.99
N GLN A 88 29.36 7.39 7.68
CA GLN A 88 29.55 6.36 8.71
C GLN A 88 28.59 6.55 9.89
N HIS A 89 28.44 7.77 10.40
CA HIS A 89 27.54 8.08 11.52
C HIS A 89 26.06 7.95 11.13
N LEU A 90 25.72 8.31 9.90
CA LEU A 90 24.36 8.25 9.40
C LEU A 90 23.95 6.83 9.01
N LYS A 91 24.89 5.95 8.65
CA LYS A 91 24.59 4.57 8.23
C LYS A 91 23.72 3.86 9.27
N GLU A 92 24.09 3.94 10.54
CA GLU A 92 23.37 3.29 11.65
C GLU A 92 21.91 3.77 11.78
N ASN A 93 21.62 5.00 11.37
CA ASN A 93 20.31 5.63 11.49
C ASN A 93 19.48 5.56 10.20
N ILE A 94 20.11 5.39 9.04
CA ILE A 94 19.47 5.40 7.72
C ILE A 94 19.24 3.97 7.18
N GLU A 95 20.01 2.98 7.62
CA GLU A 95 19.98 1.60 7.10
C GLU A 95 18.65 0.84 7.40
N TRP A 96 17.80 1.36 8.28
CA TRP A 96 16.64 0.64 8.80
C TRP A 96 15.36 0.56 7.94
N ARG A 97 15.36 0.79 6.61
CA ARG A 97 14.06 0.69 5.90
C ARG A 97 14.02 0.25 4.43
N ILE A 98 15.09 -0.31 3.89
CA ILE A 98 15.11 -0.81 2.50
C ILE A 98 14.90 -2.33 2.41
N LEU A 99 15.02 -3.10 3.50
CA LEU A 99 14.89 -4.58 3.50
C LEU A 99 13.81 -5.16 4.43
N THR A 100 12.61 -4.56 4.47
CA THR A 100 11.37 -5.19 4.99
C THR A 100 10.13 -4.67 4.27
#